data_AF-A0A5E4KD22-F1
#
_entry.id   AF-A0A5E4KD22-F1
#
_cell.length_a   1.000
_cell.length_b   1.000
_cell.length_c   1.000
_cell.angle_alpha   90.00
_cell.angle_beta   90.00
_cell.angle_gamma   90.00
#
_symmetry.space_group_name_H-M   'P 1'
#
loop_
_entity.id
_entity.type
_entity.pdbx_description
1 polymer ?
#
loop_
_entity_poly.entity_id
_entity_poly.type
_entity_poly.pdbx_seq_one_letter_code
_entity_poly.pdbx_strand_id
1 'polypeptide(L)'
;MSEKEIRRVYSETIFERGLDYFYEGKVSNAIKLKEKMFGVVVGTDRYKTEVNLDNFESKCSCPYGRNCKHGVALLLQYFNGDYVDGDEIMKKLEDMDREELKDIIEKMISMNPANLSYLVTYPSTGEKISGKRIESVDKEIKSRLKRLQHEVADAEFVDDFSRFIKVNENALTKEQIFYALEFLIKNCEDYGYFYDDYSDSYFGDTIFENLCDAFAKKELKDKDFDKLDKLAEMDDYDMLSPFFHRMVAAENAKKLKNFENYVGEILDEDSYIEFLINCGLAEKARGLIETDISLGKERRFRLYLRINRDDAIEFARRNEFYSSLIQYYHEIGEHDEAVGLFKEVAGDTEKRKYLEADPYLYRDIFDSVNKSKKREGLEKVLRTLFDICHSFKFYGLCVDVGIKLGDRRLLSKLIDKKSNHNFDTNSKIKLLNYLKEDYREEVKKELKEFAEALIGEKSNYAYEKAVKCVLLLREIMGKEEWEEYLKKLYRAHFRKMNLWAEFKNQGVYLKAVKGAVSILV
;
A
#
# COMPACT_ATOMS: atom_id res chain seq x y z
N MET A 1 -2.06 -19.26 11.94
CA MET A 1 -1.05 -18.68 11.01
C MET A 1 -1.68 -17.54 10.21
N SER A 2 -2.90 -17.74 9.71
CA SER A 2 -3.70 -16.79 8.91
C SER A 2 -3.86 -15.37 9.45
N GLU A 3 -4.28 -15.17 10.70
CA GLU A 3 -4.62 -13.83 11.21
C GLU A 3 -3.46 -12.84 11.16
N LYS A 4 -2.25 -13.29 11.51
CA LYS A 4 -1.05 -12.45 11.52
C LYS A 4 -0.68 -11.99 10.10
N GLU A 5 -1.02 -12.77 9.09
CA GLU A 5 -0.72 -12.46 7.69
C GLU A 5 -1.74 -11.50 7.11
N ILE A 6 -3.03 -11.67 7.44
CA ILE A 6 -4.07 -10.66 7.12
C ILE A 6 -3.67 -9.31 7.75
N ARG A 7 -3.28 -9.30 9.03
CA ARG A 7 -2.86 -8.07 9.74
C ARG A 7 -1.57 -7.41 9.19
N ARG A 8 -0.84 -8.06 8.27
CA ARG A 8 0.29 -7.41 7.55
C ARG A 8 -0.18 -6.58 6.36
N VAL A 9 -1.33 -6.93 5.78
CA VAL A 9 -1.88 -6.30 4.57
C VAL A 9 -2.96 -5.29 4.94
N TYR A 10 -3.71 -5.55 6.01
CA TYR A 10 -4.82 -4.72 6.47
C TYR A 10 -4.46 -4.02 7.78
N SER A 11 -4.91 -2.77 7.93
CA SER A 11 -4.75 -2.05 9.19
C SER A 11 -5.58 -2.70 10.30
N GLU A 12 -5.15 -2.51 11.55
CA GLU A 12 -5.80 -3.06 12.74
C GLU A 12 -7.31 -2.75 12.77
N THR A 13 -7.68 -1.50 12.51
CA THR A 13 -9.09 -1.06 12.48
C THR A 13 -9.91 -1.76 11.38
N ILE A 14 -9.32 -2.03 10.21
CA ILE A 14 -10.01 -2.72 9.12
C ILE A 14 -10.18 -4.19 9.45
N PHE A 15 -9.15 -4.80 10.04
CA PHE A 15 -9.19 -6.18 10.47
C PHE A 15 -10.33 -6.42 11.47
N GLU A 16 -10.40 -5.61 12.54
CA GLU A 16 -11.44 -5.75 13.57
C GLU A 16 -12.85 -5.67 12.97
N ARG A 17 -13.10 -4.69 12.09
CA ARG A 17 -14.39 -4.56 11.41
C ARG A 17 -14.70 -5.73 10.47
N GLY A 18 -13.68 -6.30 9.84
CA GLY A 18 -13.83 -7.48 8.99
C GLY A 18 -14.15 -8.74 9.78
N LEU A 19 -13.54 -8.87 10.96
CA LEU A 19 -13.83 -9.92 11.92
C LEU A 19 -15.30 -9.86 12.40
N ASP A 20 -15.82 -8.67 12.68
CA ASP A 20 -17.24 -8.49 12.99
C ASP A 20 -18.15 -8.98 11.84
N TYR A 21 -17.81 -8.62 10.60
CA TYR A 21 -18.61 -9.03 9.43
C TYR A 21 -18.58 -10.54 9.20
N PHE A 22 -17.45 -11.18 9.48
CA PHE A 22 -17.34 -12.64 9.45
C PHE A 22 -18.21 -13.29 10.53
N TYR A 23 -18.13 -12.84 11.78
CA TYR A 23 -18.94 -13.38 12.87
C TYR A 23 -20.45 -13.15 12.69
N GLU A 24 -20.83 -12.06 12.04
CA GLU A 24 -22.21 -11.77 11.68
C GLU A 24 -22.72 -12.60 10.48
N GLY A 25 -21.88 -13.45 9.86
CA GLY A 25 -22.27 -14.30 8.74
C GLY A 25 -22.59 -13.53 7.46
N LYS A 26 -21.94 -12.38 7.24
CA LYS A 26 -22.23 -11.49 6.10
C LYS A 26 -21.64 -11.93 4.77
N VAL A 27 -20.85 -13.00 4.75
CA VAL A 27 -20.22 -13.53 3.54
C VAL A 27 -21.14 -14.57 2.89
N SER A 28 -21.35 -14.45 1.58
CA SER A 28 -22.14 -15.39 0.77
C SER A 28 -21.43 -15.74 -0.53
N ASN A 29 -21.75 -16.88 -1.12
CA ASN A 29 -21.15 -17.37 -2.37
C ASN A 29 -19.61 -17.38 -2.34
N ALA A 30 -19.05 -17.81 -1.21
CA ALA A 30 -17.61 -17.96 -1.02
C ALA A 30 -17.09 -19.12 -1.90
N ILE A 31 -16.29 -18.79 -2.92
CA ILE A 31 -15.75 -19.77 -3.88
C ILE A 31 -14.25 -19.59 -3.96
N LYS A 32 -13.50 -20.67 -3.71
CA LYS A 32 -12.05 -20.72 -3.95
C LYS A 32 -11.79 -21.28 -5.33
N LEU A 33 -11.07 -20.56 -6.17
CA LEU A 33 -10.67 -21.04 -7.49
C LEU A 33 -9.22 -20.64 -7.74
N LYS A 34 -8.34 -21.63 -7.90
CA LYS A 34 -6.88 -21.45 -7.95
C LYS A 34 -6.38 -20.63 -6.76
N GLU A 35 -5.53 -19.64 -6.99
CA GLU A 35 -4.96 -18.74 -5.97
C GLU A 35 -5.90 -17.57 -5.61
N LYS A 36 -7.20 -17.68 -5.90
CA LYS A 36 -8.18 -16.62 -5.65
C LYS A 36 -9.38 -17.09 -4.86
N MET A 37 -9.91 -16.16 -4.08
CA MET A 37 -11.15 -16.30 -3.35
C MET A 37 -12.15 -15.26 -3.85
N PHE A 38 -13.36 -15.71 -4.18
CA PHE A 38 -14.47 -14.86 -4.61
C PHE A 38 -15.61 -14.95 -3.61
N GLY A 39 -16.34 -13.85 -3.42
CA GLY A 39 -17.51 -13.84 -2.55
C GLY A 39 -18.34 -12.58 -2.72
N VAL A 40 -19.53 -12.60 -2.12
CA VAL A 40 -20.39 -11.43 -1.97
C VAL A 40 -20.55 -11.15 -0.48
N VAL A 41 -20.09 -9.99 -0.03
CA VAL A 41 -20.16 -9.56 1.37
C VAL A 41 -21.23 -8.49 1.54
N VAL A 42 -22.18 -8.74 2.44
CA VAL A 42 -23.32 -7.85 2.69
C VAL A 42 -22.92 -6.77 3.69
N GLY A 43 -22.95 -5.51 3.24
CA GLY A 43 -22.80 -4.32 4.07
C GLY A 43 -24.04 -3.44 3.97
N THR A 44 -23.85 -2.17 3.60
CA THR A 44 -24.93 -1.28 3.14
C THR A 44 -25.52 -1.71 1.81
N ASP A 45 -24.76 -2.48 1.02
CA ASP A 45 -25.16 -3.14 -0.22
C ASP A 45 -24.45 -4.50 -0.34
N ARG A 46 -24.66 -5.23 -1.42
CA ARG A 46 -24.00 -6.50 -1.76
C ARG A 46 -22.72 -6.23 -2.55
N TYR A 47 -21.58 -6.35 -1.89
CA TYR A 47 -20.30 -6.06 -2.52
C TYR A 47 -19.65 -7.33 -3.06
N LYS A 48 -19.30 -7.32 -4.35
CA LYS A 48 -18.47 -8.36 -4.97
C LYS A 48 -17.05 -8.19 -4.44
N THR A 49 -16.49 -9.22 -3.86
CA THR A 49 -15.17 -9.20 -3.24
C THR A 49 -14.32 -10.32 -3.81
N GLU A 50 -13.11 -9.97 -4.21
CA GLU A 50 -12.07 -10.87 -4.68
C GLU A 50 -10.84 -10.72 -3.79
N VAL A 51 -10.21 -11.83 -3.43
CA VAL A 51 -8.96 -11.85 -2.67
C VAL A 51 -7.96 -12.77 -3.37
N ASN A 52 -6.71 -12.32 -3.46
CA ASN A 52 -5.58 -13.16 -3.86
C ASN A 52 -5.06 -13.90 -2.62
N LEU A 53 -4.95 -15.23 -2.69
CA LEU A 53 -4.57 -16.08 -1.57
C LEU A 53 -3.04 -16.17 -1.34
N ASP A 54 -2.22 -15.69 -2.28
CA ASP A 54 -0.77 -15.65 -2.12
C ASP A 54 -0.31 -14.42 -1.34
N ASN A 55 -0.93 -13.27 -1.60
CA ASN A 55 -0.54 -11.98 -1.00
C ASN A 55 -1.61 -11.36 -0.10
N PHE A 56 -2.81 -11.95 -0.01
CA PHE A 56 -3.96 -11.47 0.77
C PHE A 56 -4.48 -10.08 0.40
N GLU A 57 -4.11 -9.55 -0.76
CA GLU A 57 -4.71 -8.32 -1.27
C GLU A 57 -6.12 -8.59 -1.79
N SER A 58 -7.02 -7.64 -1.55
CA SER A 58 -8.41 -7.73 -1.98
C SER A 58 -8.84 -6.57 -2.84
N LYS A 59 -9.70 -6.86 -3.82
CA LYS A 59 -10.50 -5.90 -4.58
C LYS A 59 -11.97 -6.10 -4.22
N CYS A 60 -12.68 -5.00 -4.03
CA CYS A 60 -14.07 -5.02 -3.59
C CYS A 60 -14.85 -3.92 -4.29
N SER A 61 -16.07 -4.22 -4.74
CA SER A 61 -16.97 -3.23 -5.36
C SER A 61 -17.57 -2.22 -4.38
N CYS A 62 -17.01 -2.10 -3.17
CA CYS A 62 -17.46 -1.11 -2.19
C CYS A 62 -16.71 0.21 -2.41
N PRO A 63 -17.20 1.35 -1.88
CA PRO A 63 -16.52 2.65 -2.03
C PRO A 63 -15.06 2.69 -1.55
N TYR A 64 -14.66 1.76 -0.67
CA TYR A 64 -13.28 1.65 -0.21
C TYR A 64 -12.35 0.97 -1.24
N GLY A 65 -12.91 0.22 -2.20
CA GLY A 65 -12.20 -0.34 -3.36
C GLY A 65 -11.24 -1.50 -3.09
N ARG A 66 -10.21 -1.32 -2.25
CA ARG A 66 -9.16 -2.32 -2.00
C ARG A 66 -8.87 -2.50 -0.53
N ASN A 67 -8.46 -3.70 -0.14
CA ASN A 67 -8.05 -4.03 1.25
C ASN A 67 -9.04 -3.52 2.30
N CYS A 68 -10.33 -3.67 2.01
CA CYS A 68 -11.40 -3.25 2.89
C CYS A 68 -11.81 -4.38 3.85
N LYS A 69 -12.68 -4.06 4.81
CA LYS A 69 -13.22 -5.03 5.79
C LYS A 69 -13.89 -6.25 5.13
N HIS A 70 -14.45 -6.12 3.92
CA HIS A 70 -15.07 -7.23 3.20
C HIS A 70 -14.02 -8.26 2.74
N GLY A 71 -12.83 -7.81 2.33
CA GLY A 71 -11.71 -8.70 1.99
C GLY A 71 -11.25 -9.51 3.20
N VAL A 72 -11.16 -8.87 4.37
CA VAL A 72 -10.87 -9.56 5.64
C VAL A 72 -11.95 -10.61 5.96
N ALA A 73 -13.23 -10.24 5.88
CA ALA A 73 -14.32 -11.17 6.15
C ALA A 73 -14.28 -12.41 5.23
N LEU A 74 -14.01 -12.21 3.93
CA LEU A 74 -13.87 -13.28 2.95
C LEU A 74 -12.63 -14.17 3.19
N LEU A 75 -11.50 -13.58 3.63
CA LEU A 75 -10.32 -14.35 4.04
C LEU A 75 -10.59 -15.21 5.27
N LEU A 76 -11.26 -14.64 6.28
CA LEU A 76 -11.63 -15.38 7.49
C LEU A 76 -12.57 -16.54 7.16
N GLN A 77 -13.54 -16.32 6.27
CA GLN A 77 -14.41 -17.36 5.72
C GLN A 77 -13.62 -18.49 5.07
N TYR A 78 -12.64 -18.17 4.22
CA TYR A 78 -11.73 -19.14 3.61
C TYR A 78 -10.95 -19.95 4.65
N PHE A 79 -10.32 -19.29 5.63
CA PHE A 79 -9.56 -19.97 6.68
C PHE A 79 -10.42 -20.80 7.63
N ASN A 80 -11.72 -20.49 7.75
CA ASN A 80 -12.69 -21.31 8.47
C ASN A 80 -13.13 -22.55 7.68
N GLY A 81 -12.72 -22.69 6.42
CA GLY A 81 -13.08 -23.82 5.56
C GLY A 81 -14.51 -23.79 5.02
N ASP A 82 -15.22 -22.67 5.17
CA ASP A 82 -16.62 -22.52 4.76
C ASP A 82 -16.72 -21.85 3.39
N TYR A 83 -16.33 -22.61 2.36
CA TYR A 83 -16.37 -22.19 0.96
C TYR A 83 -16.60 -23.37 0.01
N VAL A 84 -16.97 -23.06 -1.23
CA VAL A 84 -17.04 -24.02 -2.33
C VAL A 84 -15.67 -24.10 -3.00
N ASP A 85 -15.07 -25.29 -3.04
CA ASP A 85 -13.81 -25.51 -3.77
C ASP A 85 -14.07 -25.64 -5.28
N GLY A 86 -13.82 -24.55 -5.99
CA GLY A 86 -13.93 -24.47 -7.44
C GLY A 86 -12.90 -25.35 -8.15
N ASP A 87 -11.72 -25.61 -7.59
CA ASP A 87 -10.74 -26.49 -8.24
C ASP A 87 -11.19 -27.95 -8.22
N GLU A 88 -11.89 -28.39 -7.17
CA GLU A 88 -12.55 -29.69 -7.16
C GLU A 88 -13.67 -29.78 -8.20
N ILE A 89 -14.44 -28.71 -8.37
CA ILE A 89 -15.46 -28.63 -9.42
C ILE A 89 -14.80 -28.72 -10.80
N MET A 90 -13.73 -27.97 -11.04
CA MET A 90 -13.01 -27.99 -12.32
C MET A 90 -12.50 -29.41 -12.65
N LYS A 91 -11.94 -30.13 -11.68
CA LYS A 91 -11.52 -31.53 -11.88
C LYS A 91 -12.69 -32.43 -12.28
N LYS A 92 -13.86 -32.28 -11.66
CA LYS A 92 -15.05 -33.04 -12.04
C LYS A 92 -15.51 -32.72 -13.47
N LEU A 93 -15.37 -31.47 -13.91
CA LEU A 93 -15.69 -31.07 -15.28
C LEU A 93 -14.72 -31.66 -16.31
N GLU A 94 -13.47 -31.94 -15.94
CA GLU A 94 -12.48 -32.60 -16.83
C GLU A 94 -12.86 -34.04 -17.17
N ASP A 95 -13.53 -34.74 -16.25
CA ASP A 95 -13.98 -36.12 -16.42
C ASP A 95 -15.35 -36.23 -17.13
N MET A 96 -16.07 -35.12 -17.30
CA MET A 96 -17.38 -35.09 -17.96
C MET A 96 -17.27 -35.29 -19.46
N ASP A 97 -18.27 -35.97 -20.03
CA ASP A 97 -18.35 -36.07 -21.49
C ASP A 97 -18.85 -34.77 -22.14
N ARG A 98 -18.74 -34.72 -23.47
CA ARG A 98 -19.09 -33.52 -24.23
C ARG A 98 -20.58 -33.15 -24.12
N GLU A 99 -21.48 -34.13 -24.06
CA GLU A 99 -22.91 -33.86 -23.98
C GLU A 99 -23.27 -33.35 -22.58
N GLU A 100 -22.68 -33.90 -21.52
CA GLU A 100 -22.85 -33.39 -20.15
C GLU A 100 -22.37 -31.94 -20.01
N LEU A 101 -21.20 -31.61 -20.57
CA LEU A 101 -20.68 -30.24 -20.56
C LEU A 101 -21.57 -29.28 -21.35
N LYS A 102 -22.11 -29.74 -22.50
CA LYS A 102 -23.02 -28.95 -23.32
C LYS A 102 -24.33 -28.67 -22.59
N ASP A 103 -24.89 -29.66 -21.89
CA ASP A 103 -26.08 -29.49 -21.06
C ASP A 103 -25.86 -28.49 -19.93
N ILE A 104 -24.68 -28.50 -19.29
CA ILE A 104 -24.31 -27.50 -18.27
C ILE A 104 -24.23 -26.11 -18.89
N ILE A 105 -23.58 -25.97 -20.05
CA ILE A 105 -23.48 -24.70 -20.76
C ILE A 105 -24.87 -24.16 -21.16
N GLU A 106 -25.74 -25.02 -21.70
CA GLU A 106 -27.11 -24.65 -22.07
C GLU A 106 -27.91 -24.18 -20.85
N LYS A 107 -27.78 -24.90 -19.72
CA LYS A 107 -28.36 -24.47 -18.44
C LYS A 107 -27.80 -23.13 -17.99
N MET A 108 -26.49 -22.90 -18.06
CA MET A 108 -25.88 -21.61 -17.70
C MET A 108 -26.38 -20.46 -18.58
N ILE A 109 -26.53 -20.68 -19.89
CA ILE A 109 -27.09 -19.69 -20.82
C ILE A 109 -28.57 -19.43 -20.51
N SER A 110 -29.35 -20.47 -20.22
CA SER A 110 -30.76 -20.31 -19.88
C SER A 110 -30.98 -19.55 -18.57
N MET A 111 -30.09 -19.74 -17.58
CA MET A 111 -30.11 -19.03 -16.30
C MET A 111 -29.68 -17.57 -16.45
N ASN A 112 -28.71 -17.29 -17.32
CA ASN A 112 -28.29 -15.93 -17.64
C ASN A 112 -27.80 -15.86 -19.10
N PRO A 113 -28.61 -15.35 -20.05
CA PRO A 113 -28.25 -15.28 -21.45
C PRO A 113 -26.97 -14.50 -21.74
N ALA A 114 -26.57 -13.57 -20.86
CA ALA A 114 -25.29 -12.86 -20.98
C ALA A 114 -24.07 -13.81 -20.93
N ASN A 115 -24.22 -15.01 -20.35
CA ASN A 115 -23.17 -16.04 -20.33
C ASN A 115 -22.74 -16.48 -21.73
N LEU A 116 -23.62 -16.36 -22.74
CA LEU A 116 -23.28 -16.67 -24.13
C LEU A 116 -22.14 -15.80 -24.66
N SER A 117 -22.03 -14.55 -24.17
CA SER A 117 -20.99 -13.62 -24.61
C SER A 117 -19.56 -14.14 -24.35
N TYR A 118 -19.37 -14.96 -23.31
CA TYR A 118 -18.07 -15.55 -22.96
C TYR A 118 -17.69 -16.76 -23.83
N LEU A 119 -18.68 -17.45 -24.42
CA LEU A 119 -18.45 -18.62 -25.27
C LEU A 119 -18.08 -18.24 -26.70
N VAL A 120 -18.64 -17.13 -27.19
CA VAL A 120 -18.31 -16.58 -28.53
C VAL A 120 -16.83 -16.14 -28.62
N THR A 121 -16.14 -16.00 -27.48
CA THR A 121 -14.74 -15.55 -27.33
C THR A 121 -13.70 -16.64 -27.48
N TYR A 122 -14.08 -17.92 -27.36
CA TYR A 122 -13.18 -19.04 -27.62
C TYR A 122 -13.45 -19.56 -29.04
N PRO A 123 -12.91 -18.93 -30.10
CA PRO A 123 -12.92 -19.59 -31.38
C PRO A 123 -12.21 -20.93 -31.22
N SER A 124 -12.76 -21.96 -31.85
CA SER A 124 -12.04 -23.19 -32.12
C SER A 124 -10.62 -22.82 -32.57
N THR A 125 -9.59 -23.38 -31.94
CA THR A 125 -8.19 -23.03 -32.22
C THR A 125 -7.94 -23.05 -33.74
N GLY A 126 -7.67 -21.87 -34.33
CA GLY A 126 -7.40 -21.70 -35.76
C GLY A 126 -8.55 -21.14 -36.62
N GLU A 127 -9.76 -20.91 -36.10
CA GLU A 127 -10.83 -20.25 -36.86
C GLU A 127 -10.63 -18.73 -36.94
N LYS A 128 -10.67 -18.17 -38.16
CA LYS A 128 -10.74 -16.72 -38.36
C LYS A 128 -12.04 -16.19 -37.77
N ILE A 129 -11.94 -15.12 -36.98
CA ILE A 129 -13.10 -14.39 -36.47
C ILE A 129 -13.97 -13.96 -37.66
N SER A 130 -15.25 -14.36 -37.64
CA SER A 130 -16.16 -14.06 -38.73
C SER A 130 -16.38 -12.55 -38.87
N GLY A 131 -16.52 -12.06 -40.10
CA GLY A 131 -16.84 -10.64 -40.35
C GLY A 131 -18.12 -10.19 -39.63
N LYS A 132 -19.11 -11.09 -39.51
CA LYS A 132 -20.34 -10.84 -38.73
C LYS A 132 -20.06 -10.55 -37.26
N ARG A 133 -19.07 -11.20 -36.64
CA ARG A 133 -18.69 -10.92 -35.25
C ARG A 133 -18.05 -9.55 -35.13
N ILE A 134 -17.18 -9.16 -36.07
CA ILE A 134 -16.54 -7.84 -36.09
C ILE A 134 -17.62 -6.73 -36.20
N GLU A 135 -18.61 -6.92 -37.08
CA GLU A 135 -19.74 -6.00 -37.22
C GLU A 135 -20.63 -5.93 -35.98
N SER A 136 -20.85 -7.07 -35.30
CA SER A 136 -21.58 -7.10 -34.03
C SER A 136 -20.85 -6.30 -32.96
N VAL A 137 -19.53 -6.49 -32.83
CA VAL A 137 -18.68 -5.76 -31.88
C VAL A 137 -18.71 -4.26 -32.18
N ASP A 138 -18.67 -3.84 -33.45
CA ASP A 138 -18.80 -2.43 -33.84
C ASP A 138 -20.10 -1.79 -33.33
N LYS A 139 -21.23 -2.48 -33.54
CA LYS A 139 -22.55 -2.00 -33.07
C LYS A 139 -22.60 -1.90 -31.56
N GLU A 140 -22.02 -2.87 -30.86
CA GLU A 140 -22.00 -2.90 -29.40
C GLU A 140 -21.12 -1.82 -28.78
N ILE A 141 -19.96 -1.51 -29.36
CA ILE A 141 -19.11 -0.37 -28.96
C ILE A 141 -19.90 0.93 -29.11
N LYS A 142 -20.43 1.18 -30.31
CA LYS A 142 -21.20 2.40 -30.59
C LYS A 142 -22.41 2.56 -29.69
N SER A 143 -23.14 1.47 -29.44
CA SER A 143 -24.31 1.49 -28.57
C SER A 143 -23.96 1.80 -27.12
N ARG A 144 -22.84 1.28 -26.60
CA ARG A 144 -22.41 1.54 -25.22
C ARG A 144 -21.89 2.95 -25.06
N LEU A 145 -21.00 3.40 -25.95
CA LEU A 145 -20.46 4.76 -25.93
C LEU A 145 -21.56 5.82 -26.09
N LYS A 146 -22.60 5.55 -26.88
CA LYS A 146 -23.75 6.47 -27.00
C LYS A 146 -24.46 6.74 -25.66
N ARG A 147 -24.43 5.80 -24.71
CA ARG A 147 -25.02 6.03 -23.37
C ARG A 147 -24.33 7.17 -22.63
N LEU A 148 -23.01 7.32 -22.82
CA LEU A 148 -22.21 8.38 -22.22
C LEU A 148 -22.56 9.78 -22.73
N GLN A 149 -23.30 9.91 -23.84
CA GLN A 149 -23.75 11.21 -24.34
C GLN A 149 -24.95 11.77 -23.56
N HIS A 150 -25.55 10.96 -22.68
CA HIS A 150 -26.81 11.29 -22.01
C HIS A 150 -26.75 11.11 -20.49
N GLU A 151 -25.72 10.44 -19.98
CA GLU A 151 -25.59 10.05 -18.57
C GLU A 151 -24.13 10.21 -18.13
N VAL A 152 -23.93 10.67 -16.89
CA VAL A 152 -22.61 10.62 -16.22
C VAL A 152 -22.23 9.14 -16.09
N ALA A 153 -20.99 8.81 -16.43
CA ALA A 153 -20.52 7.44 -16.32
C ALA A 153 -20.48 7.02 -14.84
N ASP A 154 -20.91 5.79 -14.56
CA ASP A 154 -20.80 5.18 -13.24
C ASP A 154 -19.88 3.95 -13.27
N ALA A 155 -19.58 3.41 -12.09
CA ALA A 155 -18.74 2.23 -11.95
C ALA A 155 -19.35 0.99 -12.63
N GLU A 156 -20.67 0.90 -12.78
CA GLU A 156 -21.35 -0.21 -13.46
C GLU A 156 -21.08 -0.17 -14.97
N PHE A 157 -21.15 1.01 -15.59
CA PHE A 157 -20.78 1.21 -16.98
C PHE A 157 -19.34 0.79 -17.23
N VAL A 158 -18.41 1.24 -16.39
CA VAL A 158 -16.98 0.91 -16.56
C VAL A 158 -16.75 -0.59 -16.44
N ASP A 159 -17.34 -1.26 -15.45
CA ASP A 159 -17.23 -2.72 -15.30
C ASP A 159 -17.81 -3.48 -16.50
N ASP A 160 -18.98 -3.09 -17.01
CA ASP A 160 -19.59 -3.69 -18.20
C ASP A 160 -18.72 -3.48 -19.45
N PHE A 161 -18.28 -2.24 -19.71
CA PHE A 161 -17.56 -1.92 -20.94
C PHE A 161 -16.14 -2.48 -20.94
N SER A 162 -15.43 -2.41 -19.81
CA SER A 162 -14.12 -3.07 -19.64
C SER A 162 -14.21 -4.57 -19.88
N ARG A 163 -15.22 -5.24 -19.29
CA ARG A 163 -15.45 -6.67 -19.51
C ARG A 163 -15.75 -6.96 -20.98
N PHE A 164 -16.60 -6.15 -21.62
CA PHE A 164 -16.91 -6.29 -23.03
C PHE A 164 -15.65 -6.20 -23.91
N ILE A 165 -14.79 -5.19 -23.67
CA ILE A 165 -13.53 -5.03 -24.40
C ILE A 165 -12.63 -6.24 -24.18
N LYS A 166 -12.47 -6.68 -22.93
CA LYS A 166 -11.61 -7.82 -22.59
C LYS A 166 -12.08 -9.11 -23.25
N VAL A 167 -13.39 -9.38 -23.22
CA VAL A 167 -14.03 -10.54 -23.84
C VAL A 167 -13.94 -10.48 -25.38
N ASN A 168 -13.79 -9.30 -25.98
CA ASN A 168 -13.73 -9.12 -27.43
C ASN A 168 -12.35 -8.69 -27.96
N GLU A 169 -11.30 -8.76 -27.13
CA GLU A 169 -9.95 -8.25 -27.45
C GLU A 169 -9.42 -8.76 -28.80
N ASN A 170 -9.70 -10.03 -29.15
CA ASN A 170 -9.26 -10.64 -30.40
C ASN A 170 -10.09 -10.16 -31.60
N ALA A 171 -11.38 -9.88 -31.40
CA ALA A 171 -12.30 -9.43 -32.43
C ALA A 171 -12.20 -7.93 -32.74
N LEU A 172 -11.70 -7.12 -31.80
CA LEU A 172 -11.52 -5.68 -31.97
C LEU A 172 -10.56 -5.38 -33.14
N THR A 173 -10.96 -4.50 -34.05
CA THR A 173 -10.05 -3.97 -35.07
C THR A 173 -9.30 -2.74 -34.54
N LYS A 174 -8.23 -2.32 -35.21
CA LYS A 174 -7.51 -1.09 -34.85
C LYS A 174 -8.42 0.13 -34.95
N GLU A 175 -9.26 0.17 -35.98
CA GLU A 175 -10.21 1.24 -36.22
C GLU A 175 -11.25 1.34 -35.10
N GLN A 176 -11.72 0.20 -34.58
CA GLN A 176 -12.64 0.17 -33.44
C GLN A 176 -11.98 0.63 -32.14
N ILE A 177 -10.73 0.25 -31.91
CA ILE A 177 -9.94 0.69 -30.75
C ILE A 177 -9.76 2.21 -30.80
N PHE A 178 -9.28 2.75 -31.93
CA PHE A 178 -9.10 4.18 -32.11
C PHE A 178 -10.42 4.95 -31.99
N TYR A 179 -11.52 4.41 -32.53
CA TYR A 179 -12.84 5.02 -32.38
C TYR A 179 -13.26 5.13 -30.92
N ALA A 180 -13.03 4.07 -30.12
CA ALA A 180 -13.35 4.08 -28.70
C ALA A 180 -12.48 5.10 -27.94
N LEU A 181 -11.17 5.10 -28.16
CA LEU A 181 -10.26 6.08 -27.53
C LEU A 181 -10.64 7.52 -27.89
N GLU A 182 -10.83 7.80 -29.18
CA GLU A 182 -11.20 9.12 -29.66
C GLU A 182 -12.53 9.61 -29.07
N PHE A 183 -13.53 8.73 -28.98
CA PHE A 183 -14.80 9.05 -28.35
C PHE A 183 -14.62 9.38 -26.86
N LEU A 184 -13.90 8.54 -26.13
CA LEU A 184 -13.71 8.71 -24.69
C LEU A 184 -12.99 10.02 -24.38
N ILE A 185 -11.95 10.37 -25.15
CA ILE A 185 -11.20 11.63 -24.97
C ILE A 185 -12.09 12.84 -25.29
N LYS A 186 -12.74 12.84 -26.47
CA LYS A 186 -13.52 14.00 -26.94
C LYS A 186 -14.76 14.32 -26.11
N ASN A 187 -15.33 13.34 -25.43
CA ASN A 187 -16.59 13.49 -24.69
C ASN A 187 -16.37 13.33 -23.18
N CYS A 188 -15.13 13.41 -22.69
CA CYS A 188 -14.81 13.16 -21.28
C CYS A 188 -15.56 14.08 -20.31
N GLU A 189 -15.78 15.33 -20.68
CA GLU A 189 -16.57 16.27 -19.86
C GLU A 189 -18.03 15.83 -19.73
N ASP A 190 -18.62 15.28 -20.81
CA ASP A 190 -20.04 14.91 -20.86
C ASP A 190 -20.37 13.78 -19.88
N TYR A 191 -19.44 12.83 -19.71
CA TYR A 191 -19.62 11.69 -18.82
C TYR A 191 -18.88 11.82 -17.48
N GLY A 192 -18.23 12.97 -17.22
CA GLY A 192 -17.57 13.27 -15.95
C GLY A 192 -16.23 12.57 -15.73
N TYR A 193 -15.46 12.31 -16.80
CA TYR A 193 -14.07 11.81 -16.77
C TYR A 193 -13.86 10.47 -16.06
N PHE A 194 -14.93 9.73 -15.73
CA PHE A 194 -14.87 8.62 -14.78
C PHE A 194 -14.27 9.02 -13.42
N TYR A 195 -14.58 10.23 -12.95
CA TYR A 195 -14.12 10.76 -11.66
C TYR A 195 -15.21 10.64 -10.59
N ASP A 196 -14.84 10.18 -9.40
CA ASP A 196 -15.70 10.12 -8.23
C ASP A 196 -15.33 11.23 -7.23
N ASP A 197 -16.19 12.25 -7.15
CA ASP A 197 -16.05 13.40 -6.25
C ASP A 197 -15.97 13.01 -4.76
N TYR A 198 -16.54 11.86 -4.36
CA TYR A 198 -16.54 11.43 -2.97
C TYR A 198 -15.21 10.82 -2.54
N SER A 199 -14.58 10.06 -3.44
CA SER A 199 -13.31 9.39 -3.16
C SER A 199 -12.09 10.12 -3.72
N ASP A 200 -12.30 11.20 -4.48
CA ASP A 200 -11.25 11.96 -5.17
C ASP A 200 -10.38 11.03 -6.03
N SER A 201 -11.04 10.23 -6.87
CA SER A 201 -10.38 9.17 -7.63
C SER A 201 -11.04 8.89 -8.98
N TYR A 202 -10.22 8.54 -9.97
CA TYR A 202 -10.68 8.03 -11.25
C TYR A 202 -10.95 6.52 -11.17
N PHE A 203 -11.99 6.06 -11.86
CA PHE A 203 -12.36 4.62 -11.91
C PHE A 203 -12.36 4.04 -13.33
N GLY A 204 -11.97 4.82 -14.35
CA GLY A 204 -12.02 4.45 -15.77
C GLY A 204 -10.83 3.65 -16.32
N ASP A 205 -9.72 3.56 -15.58
CA ASP A 205 -8.42 3.04 -16.06
C ASP A 205 -8.52 1.70 -16.81
N THR A 206 -9.34 0.78 -16.28
CA THR A 206 -9.49 -0.57 -16.83
C THR A 206 -10.00 -0.59 -18.27
N ILE A 207 -10.73 0.43 -18.73
CA ILE A 207 -11.17 0.53 -20.14
C ILE A 207 -9.95 0.73 -21.03
N PHE A 208 -9.14 1.74 -20.70
CA PHE A 208 -7.93 2.12 -21.43
C PHE A 208 -6.88 1.01 -21.40
N GLU A 209 -6.68 0.37 -20.24
CA GLU A 209 -5.78 -0.77 -20.11
C GLU A 209 -6.19 -1.93 -21.04
N ASN A 210 -7.49 -2.28 -21.08
CA ASN A 210 -7.98 -3.36 -21.93
C ASN A 210 -7.92 -3.01 -23.43
N LEU A 211 -8.12 -1.74 -23.78
CA LEU A 211 -7.90 -1.25 -25.15
C LEU A 211 -6.43 -1.35 -25.55
N CYS A 212 -5.50 -1.06 -24.64
CA CYS A 212 -4.05 -1.20 -24.88
C CYS A 212 -3.65 -2.67 -25.07
N ASP A 213 -4.16 -3.58 -24.23
CA ASP A 213 -3.98 -5.03 -24.40
C ASP A 213 -4.45 -5.52 -25.76
N ALA A 214 -5.61 -5.03 -26.23
CA ALA A 214 -6.15 -5.34 -27.54
C ALA A 214 -5.28 -4.74 -28.65
N PHE A 215 -4.86 -3.47 -28.51
CA PHE A 215 -4.00 -2.76 -29.47
C PHE A 215 -2.67 -3.49 -29.70
N ALA A 216 -1.98 -3.86 -28.62
CA ALA A 216 -0.68 -4.54 -28.67
C ALA A 216 -0.74 -5.93 -29.33
N LYS A 217 -1.94 -6.53 -29.47
CA LYS A 217 -2.16 -7.81 -30.17
C LYS A 217 -2.36 -7.66 -31.68
N LYS A 218 -2.48 -6.44 -32.21
CA LYS A 218 -2.74 -6.21 -33.64
C LYS A 218 -1.44 -6.10 -34.44
N GLU A 219 -1.56 -6.26 -35.74
CA GLU A 219 -0.49 -5.93 -36.69
C GLU A 219 -0.39 -4.40 -36.81
N LEU A 220 0.52 -3.83 -36.02
CA LEU A 220 0.76 -2.39 -35.96
C LEU A 220 1.71 -1.91 -37.08
N LYS A 221 1.61 -0.63 -37.41
CA LYS A 221 2.48 0.11 -38.34
C LYS A 221 2.75 1.49 -37.75
N ASP A 222 3.77 2.16 -38.23
CA ASP A 222 4.19 3.51 -37.79
C ASP A 222 3.01 4.50 -37.72
N LYS A 223 2.16 4.54 -38.76
CA LYS A 223 0.96 5.37 -38.82
C LYS A 223 -0.07 5.16 -37.70
N ASP A 224 0.00 4.03 -37.00
CA ASP A 224 -0.87 3.75 -35.85
C ASP A 224 -0.39 4.52 -34.61
N PHE A 225 0.93 4.75 -34.47
CA PHE A 225 1.49 5.59 -33.42
C PHE A 225 1.29 7.08 -33.73
N ASP A 226 1.38 7.51 -35.00
CA ASP A 226 0.99 8.87 -35.42
C ASP A 226 -0.46 9.21 -35.05
N LYS A 227 -1.34 8.20 -34.95
CA LYS A 227 -2.72 8.39 -34.51
C LYS A 227 -2.82 8.47 -32.99
N LEU A 228 -2.03 7.69 -32.25
CA LEU A 228 -1.99 7.78 -30.79
C LEU A 228 -1.44 9.14 -30.35
N ASP A 229 -0.39 9.62 -31.02
CA ASP A 229 0.19 10.94 -30.78
C ASP A 229 -0.85 12.05 -30.93
N LYS A 230 -1.60 12.05 -32.05
CA LYS A 230 -2.73 12.98 -32.24
C LYS A 230 -3.83 12.86 -31.18
N LEU A 231 -4.05 11.68 -30.63
CA LEU A 231 -5.03 11.51 -29.55
C LEU A 231 -4.48 12.08 -28.23
N ALA A 232 -3.19 11.90 -27.96
CA ALA A 232 -2.51 12.50 -26.80
C ALA A 232 -2.51 14.03 -26.87
N GLU A 233 -2.26 14.62 -28.05
CA GLU A 233 -2.35 16.07 -28.27
C GLU A 233 -3.76 16.63 -28.01
N MET A 234 -4.80 15.79 -28.13
CA MET A 234 -6.20 16.17 -27.89
C MET A 234 -6.67 15.90 -26.46
N ASP A 235 -5.84 15.25 -25.65
CA ASP A 235 -6.20 14.78 -24.32
C ASP A 235 -5.77 15.79 -23.24
N ASP A 236 -6.58 16.84 -23.10
CA ASP A 236 -6.34 17.90 -22.10
C ASP A 236 -6.47 17.41 -20.64
N TYR A 237 -6.96 16.19 -20.42
CA TYR A 237 -7.33 15.64 -19.10
C TYR A 237 -6.55 14.38 -18.71
N ASP A 238 -5.51 14.01 -19.48
CA ASP A 238 -4.65 12.85 -19.23
C ASP A 238 -5.41 11.50 -19.14
N MET A 239 -6.53 11.39 -19.86
CA MET A 239 -7.36 10.18 -19.92
C MET A 239 -6.62 8.97 -20.52
N LEU A 240 -5.60 9.20 -21.36
CA LEU A 240 -4.78 8.18 -21.98
C LEU A 240 -3.64 7.66 -21.11
N SER A 241 -3.35 8.29 -19.98
CA SER A 241 -2.28 7.85 -19.06
C SER A 241 -2.35 6.35 -18.72
N PRO A 242 -3.51 5.75 -18.39
CA PRO A 242 -3.60 4.32 -18.15
C PRO A 242 -3.31 3.47 -19.40
N PHE A 243 -3.63 3.96 -20.60
CA PHE A 243 -3.29 3.27 -21.85
C PHE A 243 -1.77 3.21 -22.05
N PHE A 244 -1.08 4.33 -21.82
CA PHE A 244 0.37 4.45 -21.98
C PHE A 244 1.13 3.67 -20.91
N HIS A 245 0.74 3.79 -19.63
CA HIS A 245 1.28 2.93 -18.57
C HIS A 245 1.08 1.45 -18.87
N ARG A 246 -0.05 1.07 -19.48
CA ARG A 246 -0.30 -0.33 -19.88
C ARG A 246 0.58 -0.82 -21.02
N MET A 247 1.16 0.07 -21.84
CA MET A 247 2.17 -0.32 -22.84
C MET A 247 3.45 -0.85 -22.20
N VAL A 248 3.80 -0.32 -21.02
CA VAL A 248 5.00 -0.68 -20.25
C VAL A 248 4.91 -2.10 -19.70
N ALA A 249 3.71 -2.63 -19.48
CA ALA A 249 3.48 -3.98 -18.97
C ALA A 249 4.23 -5.03 -19.81
N ALA A 250 4.88 -6.00 -19.16
CA ALA A 250 5.83 -6.92 -19.80
C ALA A 250 5.25 -7.69 -21.01
N GLU A 251 3.98 -8.06 -20.96
CA GLU A 251 3.25 -8.73 -22.04
C GLU A 251 3.01 -7.84 -23.27
N ASN A 252 2.90 -6.52 -23.09
CA ASN A 252 2.68 -5.56 -24.16
C ASN A 252 4.00 -4.99 -24.66
N ALA A 253 4.93 -4.64 -23.76
CA ALA A 253 6.26 -4.13 -24.10
C ALA A 253 7.00 -5.07 -25.06
N LYS A 254 6.93 -6.39 -24.84
CA LYS A 254 7.53 -7.38 -25.75
C LYS A 254 6.95 -7.34 -27.17
N LYS A 255 5.65 -7.08 -27.32
CA LYS A 255 4.96 -6.97 -28.62
C LYS A 255 5.24 -5.63 -29.29
N LEU A 256 5.40 -4.58 -28.50
CA LEU A 256 5.64 -3.21 -28.94
C LEU A 256 7.13 -2.89 -29.16
N LYS A 257 8.04 -3.83 -28.88
CA LYS A 257 9.50 -3.67 -29.00
C LYS A 257 9.96 -3.04 -30.32
N ASN A 258 9.35 -3.42 -31.44
CA ASN A 258 9.74 -2.92 -32.76
C ASN A 258 9.31 -1.46 -33.01
N PHE A 259 8.51 -0.89 -32.12
CA PHE A 259 8.01 0.49 -32.14
C PHE A 259 8.58 1.32 -30.98
N GLU A 260 9.70 0.86 -30.40
CA GLU A 260 10.29 1.44 -29.20
C GLU A 260 10.53 2.95 -29.30
N ASN A 261 10.97 3.47 -30.46
CA ASN A 261 11.17 4.91 -30.64
C ASN A 261 9.86 5.70 -30.47
N TYR A 262 8.75 5.24 -31.07
CA TYR A 262 7.44 5.88 -30.93
C TYR A 262 6.91 5.79 -29.51
N VAL A 263 7.10 4.65 -28.85
CA VAL A 263 6.70 4.48 -27.45
C VAL A 263 7.51 5.42 -26.55
N GLY A 264 8.81 5.59 -26.83
CA GLY A 264 9.68 6.49 -26.07
C GLY A 264 9.38 7.98 -26.25
N GLU A 265 8.76 8.38 -27.37
CA GLU A 265 8.29 9.76 -27.56
C GLU A 265 7.03 10.08 -26.73
N ILE A 266 6.24 9.05 -26.40
CA ILE A 266 4.98 9.18 -25.65
C ILE A 266 5.21 9.08 -24.14
N LEU A 267 6.09 8.17 -23.71
CA LEU A 267 6.30 7.88 -22.30
C LEU A 267 7.22 8.91 -21.64
N ASP A 268 6.98 9.17 -20.35
CA ASP A 268 7.97 9.82 -19.51
C ASP A 268 9.23 8.95 -19.36
N GLU A 269 10.34 9.56 -18.94
CA GLU A 269 11.65 8.91 -18.89
C GLU A 269 11.66 7.65 -17.99
N ASP A 270 10.95 7.67 -16.86
CA ASP A 270 10.87 6.54 -15.93
C ASP A 270 10.11 5.37 -16.57
N SER A 271 8.91 5.64 -17.10
CA SER A 271 8.09 4.65 -17.81
C SER A 271 8.79 4.08 -19.04
N TYR A 272 9.56 4.91 -19.75
CA TYR A 272 10.32 4.48 -20.91
C TYR A 272 11.48 3.54 -20.53
N ILE A 273 12.22 3.84 -19.47
CA ILE A 273 13.26 2.92 -18.96
C ILE A 273 12.63 1.59 -18.53
N GLU A 274 11.49 1.63 -17.84
CA GLU A 274 10.74 0.42 -17.50
C GLU A 274 10.33 -0.39 -18.73
N PHE A 275 9.86 0.29 -19.78
CA PHE A 275 9.48 -0.33 -21.06
C PHE A 275 10.69 -1.02 -21.71
N LEU A 276 11.85 -0.36 -21.75
CA LEU A 276 13.09 -0.91 -22.29
C LEU A 276 13.52 -2.18 -21.53
N ILE A 277 13.45 -2.17 -20.20
CA ILE A 277 13.71 -3.34 -19.37
C ILE A 277 12.73 -4.48 -19.75
N ASN A 278 11.44 -4.17 -19.80
CA ASN A 278 10.38 -5.16 -20.01
C ASN A 278 10.37 -5.77 -21.43
N CYS A 279 10.80 -5.04 -22.46
CA CYS A 279 10.96 -5.54 -23.83
C CYS A 279 12.34 -6.17 -24.11
N GLY A 280 13.22 -6.22 -23.10
CA GLY A 280 14.52 -6.86 -23.18
C GLY A 280 15.57 -6.05 -23.94
N LEU A 281 15.50 -4.72 -23.88
CA LEU A 281 16.50 -3.77 -24.36
C LEU A 281 17.34 -3.23 -23.19
N ALA A 282 17.90 -4.17 -22.41
CA ALA A 282 18.60 -3.90 -21.16
C ALA A 282 19.76 -2.90 -21.31
N GLU A 283 20.59 -3.01 -22.36
CA GLU A 283 21.74 -2.10 -22.54
C GLU A 283 21.32 -0.65 -22.79
N LYS A 284 20.20 -0.42 -23.49
CA LYS A 284 19.66 0.93 -23.69
C LYS A 284 19.13 1.49 -22.37
N ALA A 285 18.42 0.67 -21.60
CA ALA A 285 17.95 1.03 -20.26
C ALA A 285 19.11 1.36 -19.31
N ARG A 286 20.18 0.54 -19.29
CA ARG A 286 21.40 0.81 -18.51
C ARG A 286 21.99 2.17 -18.87
N GLY A 287 22.14 2.45 -20.16
CA GLY A 287 22.67 3.73 -20.65
C GLY A 287 21.91 4.92 -20.05
N LEU A 288 20.57 4.89 -20.15
CA LEU A 288 19.72 5.94 -19.60
C LEU A 288 19.82 6.03 -18.07
N ILE A 289 19.74 4.89 -17.36
CA ILE A 289 19.87 4.86 -15.90
C ILE A 289 21.21 5.43 -15.44
N GLU A 290 22.30 5.22 -16.18
CA GLU A 290 23.63 5.73 -15.82
C GLU A 290 23.81 7.21 -16.12
N THR A 291 23.18 7.74 -17.18
CA THR A 291 23.33 9.15 -17.58
C THR A 291 22.29 10.08 -17.00
N ASP A 292 21.08 9.59 -16.74
CA ASP A 292 19.97 10.44 -16.31
C ASP A 292 20.12 10.86 -14.84
N ILE A 293 20.07 12.17 -14.63
CA ILE A 293 20.19 12.81 -13.32
C ILE A 293 18.83 13.30 -12.79
N SER A 294 17.77 13.24 -13.62
CA SER A 294 16.41 13.62 -13.26
C SER A 294 15.79 12.56 -12.31
N LEU A 295 16.06 11.28 -12.57
CA LEU A 295 15.69 10.19 -11.67
C LEU A 295 16.47 10.24 -10.36
N GLY A 296 15.74 10.14 -9.25
CA GLY A 296 16.33 10.03 -7.91
C GLY A 296 17.24 8.81 -7.77
N LYS A 297 18.24 8.91 -6.87
CA LYS A 297 19.25 7.85 -6.62
C LYS A 297 18.63 6.48 -6.37
N GLU A 298 17.60 6.43 -5.52
CA GLU A 298 16.91 5.19 -5.21
C GLU A 298 16.25 4.61 -6.46
N ARG A 299 15.48 5.42 -7.19
CA ARG A 299 14.76 4.96 -8.38
C ARG A 299 15.72 4.39 -9.43
N ARG A 300 16.83 5.07 -9.71
CA ARG A 300 17.89 4.59 -10.60
C ARG A 300 18.43 3.24 -10.15
N PHE A 301 18.74 3.09 -8.85
CA PHE A 301 19.22 1.82 -8.31
C PHE A 301 18.18 0.70 -8.43
N ARG A 302 16.90 0.96 -8.15
CA ARG A 302 15.80 -0.01 -8.28
C ARG A 302 15.60 -0.48 -9.71
N LEU A 303 15.67 0.44 -10.68
CA LEU A 303 15.58 0.09 -12.10
C LEU A 303 16.79 -0.75 -12.53
N TYR A 304 18.00 -0.40 -12.09
CA TYR A 304 19.21 -1.17 -12.41
C TYR A 304 19.13 -2.60 -11.83
N LEU A 305 18.62 -2.76 -10.59
CA LEU A 305 18.42 -4.08 -9.98
C LEU A 305 17.54 -5.01 -10.82
N ARG A 306 16.58 -4.49 -11.59
CA ARG A 306 15.74 -5.29 -12.51
C ARG A 306 16.51 -5.79 -13.73
N ILE A 307 17.66 -5.19 -14.05
CA ILE A 307 18.52 -5.57 -15.18
C ILE A 307 19.56 -6.61 -14.73
N ASN A 308 20.38 -6.24 -13.74
CA ASN A 308 21.41 -7.11 -13.19
C ASN A 308 21.74 -6.65 -11.76
N ARG A 309 21.68 -7.59 -10.82
CA ARG A 309 21.92 -7.32 -9.39
C ARG A 309 23.35 -6.87 -9.10
N ASP A 310 24.35 -7.58 -9.61
CA ASP A 310 25.75 -7.35 -9.26
C ASP A 310 26.23 -6.01 -9.83
N ASP A 311 25.88 -5.74 -11.10
CA ASP A 311 26.18 -4.47 -11.76
C ASP A 311 25.49 -3.29 -11.06
N ALA A 312 24.24 -3.45 -10.61
CA ALA A 312 23.52 -2.42 -9.87
C ALA A 312 24.19 -2.10 -8.52
N ILE A 313 24.70 -3.11 -7.81
CA ILE A 313 25.44 -2.92 -6.55
C ILE A 313 26.75 -2.17 -6.81
N GLU A 314 27.49 -2.55 -7.86
CA GLU A 314 28.71 -1.84 -8.24
C GLU A 314 28.41 -0.38 -8.63
N PHE A 315 27.39 -0.17 -9.45
CA PHE A 315 26.90 1.14 -9.86
C PHE A 315 26.53 2.01 -8.65
N ALA A 316 25.77 1.47 -7.69
CA ALA A 316 25.40 2.18 -6.47
C ALA A 316 26.63 2.57 -5.63
N ARG A 317 27.63 1.69 -5.53
CA ARG A 317 28.89 1.99 -4.82
C ARG A 317 29.69 3.08 -5.52
N ARG A 318 29.84 2.99 -6.85
CA ARG A 318 30.58 3.96 -7.68
C ARG A 318 29.96 5.36 -7.62
N ASN A 319 28.63 5.43 -7.51
CA ASN A 319 27.89 6.70 -7.47
C ASN A 319 27.44 7.12 -6.06
N GLU A 320 27.93 6.45 -5.02
CA GLU A 320 27.70 6.83 -3.61
C GLU A 320 26.22 6.81 -3.20
N PHE A 321 25.44 5.85 -3.74
CA PHE A 321 24.03 5.61 -3.42
C PHE A 321 23.88 4.75 -2.15
N TYR A 322 24.62 5.12 -1.10
CA TYR A 322 24.77 4.29 0.09
C TYR A 322 23.46 4.06 0.83
N SER A 323 22.59 5.08 0.95
CA SER A 323 21.26 4.94 1.58
C SER A 323 20.43 3.85 0.90
N SER A 324 20.29 3.92 -0.43
CA SER A 324 19.53 2.96 -1.23
C SER A 324 20.13 1.56 -1.16
N LEU A 325 21.46 1.44 -1.15
CA LEU A 325 22.15 0.16 -1.04
C LEU A 325 21.99 -0.48 0.36
N ILE A 326 22.00 0.33 1.42
CA ILE A 326 21.75 -0.13 2.80
C ILE A 326 20.30 -0.63 2.94
N GLN A 327 19.32 0.13 2.46
CA GLN A 327 17.90 -0.27 2.45
C GLN A 327 17.70 -1.57 1.70
N TYR A 328 18.30 -1.70 0.52
CA TYR A 328 18.24 -2.94 -0.25
C TYR A 328 18.78 -4.15 0.52
N TYR A 329 19.97 -4.05 1.13
CA TYR A 329 20.51 -5.15 1.94
C TYR A 329 19.60 -5.50 3.11
N HIS A 330 18.98 -4.51 3.75
CA HIS A 330 18.00 -4.75 4.82
C HIS A 330 16.79 -5.55 4.31
N GLU A 331 16.20 -5.13 3.19
CA GLU A 331 15.00 -5.73 2.60
C GLU A 331 15.20 -7.19 2.21
N ILE A 332 16.36 -7.53 1.63
CA ILE A 332 16.67 -8.92 1.26
C ILE A 332 17.16 -9.78 2.43
N GLY A 333 17.24 -9.20 3.64
CA GLY A 333 17.65 -9.91 4.87
C GLY A 333 19.17 -10.05 5.08
N GLU A 334 19.98 -9.41 4.24
CA GLU A 334 21.45 -9.38 4.34
C GLU A 334 21.88 -8.31 5.36
N HIS A 335 21.51 -8.56 6.62
CA HIS A 335 21.67 -7.59 7.71
C HIS A 335 23.13 -7.30 8.07
N ASP A 336 24.04 -8.26 7.87
CA ASP A 336 25.47 -8.05 8.15
C ASP A 336 26.10 -7.10 7.12
N GLU A 337 25.62 -7.13 5.89
CA GLU A 337 26.02 -6.30 4.74
C GLU A 337 25.50 -4.87 4.93
N ALA A 338 24.23 -4.72 5.32
CA ALA A 338 23.63 -3.44 5.68
C ALA A 338 24.41 -2.74 6.81
N VAL A 339 24.68 -3.47 7.90
CA VAL A 339 25.44 -2.96 9.05
C VAL A 339 26.90 -2.69 8.67
N GLY A 340 27.52 -3.57 7.90
CA GLY A 340 28.90 -3.42 7.43
C GLY A 340 29.08 -2.18 6.57
N LEU A 341 28.18 -1.96 5.61
CA LEU A 341 28.19 -0.78 4.74
C LEU A 341 27.92 0.50 5.52
N PHE A 342 26.93 0.51 6.43
CA PHE A 342 26.69 1.66 7.29
C PHE A 342 27.92 1.99 8.15
N LYS A 343 28.58 0.98 8.73
CA LYS A 343 29.81 1.15 9.52
C LYS A 343 30.95 1.76 8.70
N GLU A 344 31.11 1.31 7.45
CA GLU A 344 32.10 1.84 6.50
C GLU A 344 31.80 3.32 6.19
N VAL A 345 30.58 3.62 5.75
CA VAL A 345 30.17 4.93 5.25
C VAL A 345 30.08 5.96 6.38
N ALA A 346 29.48 5.60 7.52
CA ALA A 346 29.32 6.52 8.63
C ALA A 346 30.64 6.80 9.38
N GLY A 347 31.63 5.92 9.23
CA GLY A 347 32.98 6.09 9.80
C GLY A 347 33.89 7.01 8.98
N ASP A 348 33.51 7.34 7.75
CA ASP A 348 34.26 8.19 6.83
C ASP A 348 33.51 9.51 6.62
N THR A 349 34.11 10.63 7.04
CA THR A 349 33.49 11.96 6.96
C THR A 349 33.10 12.34 5.53
N GLU A 350 33.88 11.93 4.52
CA GLU A 350 33.60 12.25 3.12
C GLU A 350 32.46 11.41 2.57
N LYS A 351 32.31 10.15 2.99
CA LYS A 351 31.20 9.29 2.55
C LYS A 351 29.91 9.58 3.32
N ARG A 352 30.02 9.96 4.60
CA ARG A 352 28.87 10.19 5.49
C ARG A 352 27.90 11.24 4.96
N LYS A 353 28.36 12.22 4.18
CA LYS A 353 27.50 13.27 3.58
C LYS A 353 26.46 12.73 2.59
N TYR A 354 26.65 11.49 2.11
CA TYR A 354 25.72 10.82 1.19
C TYR A 354 24.68 9.94 1.90
N LEU A 355 24.74 9.83 3.23
CA LEU A 355 23.63 9.26 3.99
C LEU A 355 22.50 10.27 4.07
N GLU A 356 21.32 9.85 3.67
CA GLU A 356 20.15 10.72 3.60
C GLU A 356 19.59 10.97 5.01
N ALA A 357 18.97 12.13 5.20
CA ALA A 357 18.31 12.49 6.45
C ALA A 357 16.90 11.87 6.51
N ASP A 358 16.83 10.54 6.43
CA ASP A 358 15.59 9.77 6.41
C ASP A 358 15.45 8.89 7.67
N PRO A 359 14.40 9.08 8.50
CA PRO A 359 14.19 8.24 9.68
C PRO A 359 13.92 6.76 9.35
N TYR A 360 13.40 6.42 8.16
CA TYR A 360 13.16 5.02 7.78
C TYR A 360 14.48 4.28 7.54
N LEU A 361 15.40 4.87 6.78
CA LEU A 361 16.77 4.35 6.63
C LEU A 361 17.43 3.98 7.97
N TYR A 362 17.39 4.89 8.95
CA TYR A 362 18.05 4.63 10.25
C TYR A 362 17.30 3.62 11.12
N ARG A 363 15.99 3.46 10.91
CA ARG A 363 15.21 2.36 11.50
C ARG A 363 15.63 1.02 10.90
N ASP A 364 15.79 0.94 9.59
CA ASP A 364 16.26 -0.28 8.90
C ASP A 364 17.66 -0.69 9.35
N ILE A 365 18.55 0.30 9.54
CA ILE A 365 19.89 0.07 10.10
C ILE A 365 19.77 -0.48 11.54
N PHE A 366 18.96 0.14 12.39
CA PHE A 366 18.78 -0.33 13.77
C PHE A 366 18.24 -1.78 13.83
N ASP A 367 17.26 -2.09 12.99
CA ASP A 367 16.68 -3.42 12.89
C ASP A 367 17.70 -4.43 12.35
N SER A 368 18.52 -4.03 11.38
CA SER A 368 19.63 -4.85 10.89
C SER A 368 20.69 -5.10 11.97
N VAL A 369 21.03 -4.11 12.80
CA VAL A 369 21.92 -4.30 13.97
C VAL A 369 21.34 -5.32 14.94
N ASN A 370 20.01 -5.30 15.16
CA ASN A 370 19.36 -6.27 16.04
C ASN A 370 19.40 -7.70 15.50
N LYS A 371 19.33 -7.85 14.17
CA LYS A 371 19.31 -9.14 13.46
C LYS A 371 20.68 -9.64 12.99
N SER A 372 21.71 -8.78 13.02
CA SER A 372 23.07 -9.10 12.60
C SER A 372 23.67 -10.26 13.39
N LYS A 373 24.32 -11.18 12.67
CA LYS A 373 25.03 -12.34 13.25
C LYS A 373 26.42 -11.92 13.76
N LYS A 374 27.02 -10.89 13.14
CA LYS A 374 28.32 -10.34 13.54
C LYS A 374 28.18 -9.38 14.71
N ARG A 375 28.46 -9.86 15.93
CA ARG A 375 28.36 -9.07 17.16
C ARG A 375 29.51 -8.06 17.35
N GLU A 376 30.64 -8.30 16.71
CA GLU A 376 31.85 -7.50 16.92
C GLU A 376 31.69 -6.05 16.41
N GLY A 377 31.95 -5.09 17.30
CA GLY A 377 31.92 -3.66 16.96
C GLY A 377 30.52 -3.05 16.81
N LEU A 378 29.44 -3.79 17.11
CA LEU A 378 28.07 -3.26 17.07
C LEU A 378 27.85 -2.11 18.04
N GLU A 379 28.54 -2.09 19.19
CA GLU A 379 28.46 -0.96 20.12
C GLU A 379 28.91 0.34 19.45
N LYS A 380 30.02 0.31 18.71
CA LYS A 380 30.52 1.48 17.97
C LYS A 380 29.50 1.91 16.91
N VAL A 381 28.90 0.95 16.20
CA VAL A 381 27.86 1.22 15.20
C VAL A 381 26.64 1.90 15.83
N LEU A 382 26.14 1.36 16.95
CA LEU A 382 25.02 1.94 17.68
C LEU A 382 25.32 3.35 18.19
N ARG A 383 26.54 3.62 18.65
CA ARG A 383 26.96 4.98 19.05
C ARG A 383 26.95 5.94 17.87
N THR A 384 27.51 5.53 16.73
CA THR A 384 27.45 6.34 15.50
C THR A 384 26.02 6.58 15.02
N LEU A 385 25.16 5.55 15.08
CA LEU A 385 23.75 5.66 14.74
C LEU A 385 23.03 6.64 15.67
N PHE A 386 23.27 6.55 16.98
CA PHE A 386 22.73 7.49 17.96
C PHE A 386 23.13 8.93 17.63
N ASP A 387 24.42 9.18 17.36
CA ASP A 387 24.92 10.52 17.08
C ASP A 387 24.30 11.11 15.80
N ILE A 388 24.13 10.28 14.75
CA ILE A 388 23.45 10.68 13.51
C ILE A 388 21.97 11.00 13.79
N CYS A 389 21.23 10.08 14.39
CA CYS A 389 19.81 10.29 14.72
C CYS A 389 19.62 11.52 15.61
N HIS A 390 20.52 11.75 16.56
CA HIS A 390 20.47 12.92 17.43
C HIS A 390 20.71 14.21 16.64
N SER A 391 21.65 14.21 15.69
CA SER A 391 21.90 15.37 14.82
C SER A 391 20.69 15.73 13.94
N PHE A 392 19.96 14.73 13.44
CA PHE A 392 18.73 14.91 12.68
C PHE A 392 17.46 15.04 13.53
N LYS A 393 17.60 15.03 14.86
CA LYS A 393 16.50 15.15 15.83
C LYS A 393 15.48 14.01 15.74
N PHE A 394 15.87 12.80 15.32
CA PHE A 394 15.02 11.61 15.29
C PHE A 394 14.86 11.03 16.70
N TYR A 395 14.02 11.68 17.51
CA TYR A 395 13.93 11.44 18.95
C TYR A 395 13.64 9.98 19.31
N GLY A 396 12.62 9.37 18.69
CA GLY A 396 12.24 7.98 18.98
C GLY A 396 13.37 6.98 18.70
N LEU A 397 14.08 7.16 17.58
CA LEU A 397 15.24 6.33 17.25
C LEU A 397 16.38 6.51 18.25
N CYS A 398 16.68 7.73 18.70
CA CYS A 398 17.68 7.96 19.74
C CYS A 398 17.35 7.20 21.03
N VAL A 399 16.08 7.19 21.44
CA VAL A 399 15.63 6.44 22.62
C VAL A 399 15.85 4.93 22.42
N ASP A 400 15.42 4.38 21.28
CA ASP A 400 15.54 2.96 21.00
C ASP A 400 17.01 2.50 20.94
N VAL A 401 17.85 3.26 20.24
CA VAL A 401 19.28 3.00 20.11
C VAL A 401 20.00 3.14 21.46
N GLY A 402 19.70 4.19 22.22
CA GLY A 402 20.31 4.40 23.53
C GLY A 402 19.92 3.35 24.56
N ILE A 403 18.66 2.87 24.53
CA ILE A 403 18.22 1.73 25.36
C ILE A 403 18.99 0.47 24.96
N LYS A 404 19.16 0.22 23.66
CA LYS A 404 19.92 -0.92 23.17
C LYS A 404 21.39 -0.88 23.58
N LEU A 405 21.99 0.32 23.59
CA LEU A 405 23.36 0.54 24.10
C LEU A 405 23.48 0.32 25.61
N GLY A 406 22.39 0.43 26.36
CA GLY A 406 22.43 0.44 27.83
C GLY A 406 23.07 1.69 28.43
N ASP A 407 23.35 2.72 27.62
CA ASP A 407 24.05 3.95 28.05
C ASP A 407 23.06 4.95 28.66
N ARG A 408 22.78 4.77 29.96
CA ARG A 408 21.84 5.61 30.72
C ARG A 408 22.25 7.08 30.77
N ARG A 409 23.56 7.37 30.80
CA ARG A 409 24.10 8.74 30.81
C ARG A 409 23.88 9.43 29.47
N LEU A 410 23.95 8.69 28.37
CA LEU A 410 23.64 9.23 27.05
C LEU A 410 22.14 9.55 26.93
N LEU A 411 21.28 8.63 27.39
CA LEU A 411 19.82 8.79 27.38
C LEU A 411 19.33 9.92 28.28
N SER A 412 19.96 10.19 29.43
CA SER A 412 19.52 11.25 30.33
C SER A 412 19.55 12.64 29.68
N LYS A 413 20.42 12.86 28.68
CA LYS A 413 20.46 14.09 27.88
C LYS A 413 19.19 14.33 27.05
N LEU A 414 18.35 13.31 26.88
CA LEU A 414 17.09 13.37 26.15
C LEU A 414 15.88 13.67 27.07
N ILE A 415 16.06 13.69 28.40
CA ILE A 415 14.98 13.93 29.37
C ILE A 415 14.38 15.31 29.16
N ASP A 416 15.15 16.38 29.11
CA ASP A 416 14.60 17.75 29.03
C ASP A 416 14.24 18.20 27.60
N LYS A 417 14.32 17.30 26.61
CA LYS A 417 14.02 17.63 25.22
C LYS A 417 12.51 17.86 25.06
N LYS A 418 12.18 19.09 24.63
CA LYS A 418 10.81 19.52 24.32
C LYS A 418 10.31 18.95 22.99
N SER A 419 8.99 18.95 22.85
CA SER A 419 8.29 18.56 21.61
C SER A 419 8.80 19.34 20.40
N ASN A 420 9.12 18.63 19.33
CA ASN A 420 9.42 19.14 18.00
C ASN A 420 8.73 18.24 16.96
N HIS A 421 8.89 18.51 15.66
CA HIS A 421 8.23 17.74 14.61
C HIS A 421 8.50 16.22 14.65
N ASN A 422 9.68 15.80 15.14
CA ASN A 422 10.10 14.39 15.21
C ASN A 422 10.01 13.82 16.64
N PHE A 423 9.28 14.50 17.52
CA PHE A 423 9.08 14.07 18.91
C PHE A 423 7.92 13.08 19.00
N ASP A 424 8.18 11.91 19.57
CA ASP A 424 7.15 10.90 19.82
C ASP A 424 6.87 10.78 21.33
N THR A 425 5.60 11.01 21.69
CA THR A 425 5.10 10.93 23.07
C THR A 425 5.31 9.54 23.67
N ASN A 426 5.14 8.46 22.89
CA ASN A 426 5.35 7.11 23.43
C ASN A 426 6.83 6.85 23.73
N SER A 427 7.73 7.30 22.86
CA SER A 427 9.18 7.23 23.05
C SER A 427 9.63 8.03 24.26
N LYS A 428 9.03 9.20 24.53
CA LYS A 428 9.30 9.98 25.75
C LYS A 428 8.94 9.21 27.01
N ILE A 429 7.74 8.63 27.04
CA ILE A 429 7.27 7.81 28.18
C ILE A 429 8.18 6.59 28.36
N LYS A 430 8.56 5.93 27.25
CA LYS A 430 9.50 4.79 27.25
C LYS A 430 10.86 5.17 27.84
N LEU A 431 11.42 6.30 27.44
CA LEU A 431 12.67 6.84 27.98
C LEU A 431 12.58 7.06 29.49
N LEU A 432 11.54 7.78 29.93
CA LEU A 432 11.35 8.13 31.34
C LEU A 432 11.18 6.88 32.20
N ASN A 433 10.41 5.90 31.74
CA ASN A 433 10.27 4.62 32.42
C ASN A 433 11.62 3.85 32.50
N TYR A 434 12.44 3.90 31.44
CA TYR A 434 13.73 3.22 31.43
C TYR A 434 14.73 3.83 32.43
N LEU A 435 14.69 5.15 32.64
CA LEU A 435 15.64 5.90 33.47
C LEU A 435 15.18 6.16 34.91
N LYS A 436 13.95 5.76 35.27
CA LYS A 436 13.29 6.14 36.53
C LYS A 436 14.05 5.79 37.82
N GLU A 437 14.90 4.75 37.79
CA GLU A 437 15.68 4.34 38.96
C GLU A 437 16.98 5.16 39.11
N ASP A 438 17.69 5.41 38.01
CA ASP A 438 19.01 6.06 38.04
C ASP A 438 18.94 7.60 38.03
N TYR A 439 17.86 8.15 37.48
CA TYR A 439 17.62 9.60 37.35
C TYR A 439 16.27 9.99 37.97
N ARG A 440 16.02 9.49 39.19
CA ARG A 440 14.73 9.50 39.86
C ARG A 440 14.10 10.90 39.93
N GLU A 441 14.86 11.91 40.34
CA GLU A 441 14.34 13.26 40.57
C GLU A 441 14.09 14.02 39.26
N GLU A 442 15.00 13.87 38.28
CA GLU A 442 14.85 14.44 36.94
C GLU A 442 13.64 13.83 36.21
N VAL A 443 13.50 12.51 36.25
CA VAL A 443 12.36 11.79 35.67
C VAL A 443 11.06 12.19 36.37
N LYS A 444 11.05 12.26 37.70
CA LYS A 444 9.88 12.68 38.49
C LYS A 444 9.45 14.10 38.13
N LYS A 445 10.39 15.03 37.96
CA LYS A 445 10.10 16.39 37.52
C LYS A 445 9.52 16.39 36.11
N GLU A 446 10.19 15.75 35.16
CA GLU A 446 9.78 15.74 33.76
C GLU A 446 8.41 15.06 33.56
N LEU A 447 8.12 13.96 34.26
CA LEU A 447 6.81 13.30 34.19
C LEU A 447 5.67 14.22 34.64
N LYS A 448 5.89 15.05 35.68
CA LYS A 448 4.88 16.02 36.15
C LYS A 448 4.64 17.11 35.11
N GLU A 449 5.72 17.68 34.56
CA GLU A 449 5.64 18.74 33.56
C GLU A 449 5.00 18.23 32.26
N PHE A 450 5.39 17.03 31.82
CA PHE A 450 4.89 16.43 30.60
C PHE A 450 3.42 15.98 30.72
N ALA A 451 3.01 15.42 31.86
CA ALA A 451 1.60 15.11 32.11
C ALA A 451 0.72 16.36 32.06
N GLU A 452 1.16 17.46 32.67
CA GLU A 452 0.44 18.74 32.66
C GLU A 452 0.32 19.31 31.23
N ALA A 453 1.40 19.24 30.45
CA ALA A 453 1.41 19.66 29.05
C ALA A 453 0.41 18.86 28.19
N LEU A 454 0.43 17.53 28.29
CA LEU A 454 -0.48 16.63 27.58
C LEU A 454 -1.95 16.88 27.98
N ILE A 455 -2.20 17.12 29.27
CA ILE A 455 -3.53 17.51 29.76
C ILE A 455 -3.99 18.85 29.15
N GLY A 456 -3.06 19.74 28.80
CA GLY A 456 -3.31 21.01 28.12
C GLY A 456 -3.79 20.89 26.67
N GLU A 457 -3.41 19.82 25.97
CA GLU A 457 -3.75 19.59 24.54
C GLU A 457 -5.23 19.25 24.31
N LYS A 458 -5.93 18.78 25.35
CA LYS A 458 -7.38 18.49 25.33
C LYS A 458 -7.83 17.48 24.27
N SER A 459 -7.00 16.50 23.93
CA SER A 459 -7.37 15.36 23.08
C SER A 459 -7.45 14.07 23.89
N ASN A 460 -8.25 13.09 23.43
CA ASN A 460 -8.33 11.79 24.10
C ASN A 460 -6.97 11.07 24.09
N TYR A 461 -6.23 11.17 22.98
CA TYR A 461 -4.87 10.64 22.88
C TYR A 461 -3.94 11.24 23.95
N ALA A 462 -3.91 12.57 24.09
CA ALA A 462 -3.05 13.23 25.06
C ALA A 462 -3.45 12.89 26.51
N TYR A 463 -4.75 12.75 26.79
CA TYR A 463 -5.23 12.30 28.11
C TYR A 463 -4.76 10.87 28.44
N GLU A 464 -4.85 9.93 27.50
CA GLU A 464 -4.31 8.57 27.66
C GLU A 464 -2.83 8.59 28.02
N LYS A 465 -2.04 9.41 27.31
CA LYS A 465 -0.60 9.52 27.58
C LYS A 465 -0.30 10.22 28.91
N ALA A 466 -1.09 11.23 29.29
CA ALA A 466 -0.95 11.88 30.59
C ALA A 466 -1.21 10.93 31.75
N VAL A 467 -2.26 10.09 31.65
CA VAL A 467 -2.55 9.07 32.66
C VAL A 467 -1.37 8.11 32.81
N LYS A 468 -0.77 7.65 31.69
CA LYS A 468 0.44 6.82 31.72
C LYS A 468 1.59 7.50 32.46
N CYS A 469 1.85 8.78 32.24
CA CYS A 469 2.87 9.54 32.98
C CYS A 469 2.59 9.56 34.49
N VAL A 470 1.33 9.80 34.87
CA VAL A 470 0.92 9.86 36.28
C VAL A 470 1.00 8.49 36.95
N LEU A 471 0.71 7.40 36.24
CA LEU A 471 0.88 6.05 36.77
C LEU A 471 2.36 5.70 36.94
N LEU A 472 3.25 6.10 36.02
CA LEU A 472 4.69 5.95 36.20
C LEU A 472 5.20 6.73 37.42
N LEU A 473 4.67 7.94 37.67
CA LEU A 473 4.99 8.70 38.88
C LEU A 473 4.67 7.91 40.16
N ARG A 474 3.65 7.06 40.16
CA ARG A 474 3.29 6.23 41.32
C ARG A 474 4.40 5.25 41.71
N GLU A 475 5.14 4.74 40.73
CA GLU A 475 6.24 3.81 40.96
C GLU A 475 7.47 4.53 41.54
N ILE A 476 7.59 5.83 41.26
CA ILE A 476 8.72 6.68 41.66
C ILE A 476 8.42 7.45 42.95
N MET A 477 7.16 7.68 43.28
CA MET A 477 6.73 8.42 44.46
C MET A 477 6.28 7.45 45.56
N GLY A 478 6.42 7.87 46.82
CA GLY A 478 5.74 7.16 47.91
C GLY A 478 4.22 7.23 47.71
N LYS A 479 3.48 6.21 48.18
CA LYS A 479 2.01 6.13 48.02
C LYS A 479 1.31 7.43 48.44
N GLU A 480 1.64 7.95 49.61
CA GLU A 480 1.04 9.18 50.16
C GLU A 480 1.35 10.41 49.30
N GLU A 481 2.60 10.54 48.85
CA GLU A 481 3.03 11.65 47.99
C GLU A 481 2.29 11.63 46.65
N TRP A 482 2.14 10.45 46.06
CA TRP A 482 1.43 10.26 44.80
C TRP A 482 -0.07 10.58 44.94
N GLU A 483 -0.72 10.10 46.01
CA GLU A 483 -2.12 10.40 46.29
C GLU A 483 -2.34 11.91 46.47
N GLU A 484 -1.44 12.61 47.16
CA GLU A 484 -1.53 14.06 47.31
C GLU A 484 -1.38 14.78 45.97
N TYR A 485 -0.42 14.36 45.14
CA TYR A 485 -0.25 14.89 43.79
C TYR A 485 -1.49 14.68 42.93
N LEU A 486 -2.06 13.47 42.91
CA LEU A 486 -3.25 13.16 42.14
C LEU A 486 -4.47 13.97 42.61
N LYS A 487 -4.63 14.19 43.93
CA LYS A 487 -5.68 15.07 44.47
C LYS A 487 -5.51 16.52 44.00
N LYS A 488 -4.28 17.03 43.92
CA LYS A 488 -3.99 18.37 43.38
C LYS A 488 -4.32 18.45 41.88
N LEU A 489 -3.89 17.45 41.11
CA LEU A 489 -4.20 17.35 39.67
C LEU A 489 -5.72 17.29 39.43
N TYR A 490 -6.45 16.54 40.25
CA TYR A 490 -7.91 16.46 40.21
C TYR A 490 -8.57 17.81 40.44
N ARG A 491 -8.15 18.55 41.45
CA ARG A 491 -8.70 19.89 41.72
C ARG A 491 -8.44 20.86 40.56
N ALA A 492 -7.25 20.80 39.94
CA ALA A 492 -6.89 21.66 38.81
C ALA A 492 -7.69 21.33 37.53
N HIS A 493 -7.97 20.04 37.27
CA HIS A 493 -8.51 19.56 36.00
C HIS A 493 -9.86 18.83 36.13
N PHE A 494 -10.63 19.05 37.20
CA PHE A 494 -11.84 18.28 37.51
C PHE A 494 -12.90 18.28 36.38
N ARG A 495 -12.92 19.32 35.55
CA ARG A 495 -13.86 19.47 34.42
C ARG A 495 -13.49 18.63 33.20
N LYS A 496 -12.28 18.08 33.13
CA LYS A 496 -11.80 17.27 31.99
C LYS A 496 -12.29 15.83 32.12
N MET A 497 -13.59 15.60 31.87
CA MET A 497 -14.24 14.30 32.13
C MET A 497 -13.54 13.12 31.43
N ASN A 498 -13.10 13.30 30.18
CA ASN A 498 -12.41 12.24 29.42
C ASN A 498 -11.06 11.84 30.05
N LEU A 499 -10.34 12.78 30.66
CA LEU A 499 -9.12 12.48 31.42
C LEU A 499 -9.42 11.55 32.61
N TRP A 500 -10.48 11.85 33.36
CA TRP A 500 -10.87 11.06 34.52
C TRP A 500 -11.52 9.73 34.15
N ALA A 501 -12.20 9.67 33.01
CA ALA A 501 -12.64 8.41 32.43
C ALA A 501 -11.45 7.49 32.14
N GLU A 502 -10.33 8.05 31.66
CA GLU A 502 -9.13 7.26 31.40
C GLU A 502 -8.44 6.77 32.69
N PHE A 503 -8.35 7.59 33.74
CA PHE A 503 -7.92 7.11 35.07
C PHE A 503 -8.81 5.96 35.57
N LYS A 504 -10.13 6.07 35.38
CA LYS A 504 -11.10 5.02 35.75
C LYS A 504 -10.87 3.73 34.98
N ASN A 505 -10.59 3.81 33.68
CA ASN A 505 -10.26 2.66 32.84
C ASN A 505 -9.00 1.93 33.35
N GLN A 506 -8.04 2.66 33.93
CA GLN A 506 -6.84 2.12 34.57
C GLN A 506 -7.04 1.74 36.05
N GLY A 507 -8.29 1.65 36.52
CA GLY A 507 -8.64 1.22 37.88
C GLY A 507 -8.49 2.29 38.96
N VAL A 508 -8.24 3.56 38.61
CA VAL A 508 -8.07 4.65 39.58
C VAL A 508 -9.33 5.52 39.62
N TYR A 509 -10.05 5.48 40.75
CA TYR A 509 -11.30 6.21 40.91
C TYR A 509 -11.13 7.40 41.83
N LEU A 510 -11.52 8.58 41.37
CA LEU A 510 -11.52 9.80 42.17
C LEU A 510 -12.93 10.32 42.37
N LYS A 511 -13.27 10.61 43.63
CA LYS A 511 -14.55 11.23 44.00
C LYS A 511 -14.32 12.40 44.94
N ALA A 512 -14.82 13.57 44.56
CA ALA A 512 -14.92 14.71 45.47
C ALA A 512 -16.23 14.63 46.27
N VAL A 513 -16.13 14.58 47.60
CA VAL A 513 -17.27 14.67 48.53
C VAL A 513 -16.99 15.80 49.50
N LYS A 514 -17.84 16.83 49.51
CA LYS A 514 -17.75 17.99 50.44
C LYS A 514 -16.35 18.64 50.49
N GLY A 515 -15.71 18.81 49.33
CA GLY A 515 -14.38 19.44 49.21
C GLY A 515 -13.17 18.52 49.49
N ALA A 516 -13.40 17.32 50.02
CA ALA A 516 -12.37 16.29 50.15
C ALA A 516 -12.36 15.39 48.89
N VAL A 517 -11.17 15.14 48.33
CA VAL A 517 -10.98 14.21 47.21
C VAL A 517 -10.52 12.88 47.78
N SER A 518 -11.30 11.83 47.55
CA SER A 518 -11.00 10.44 47.90
C SER A 518 -10.51 9.67 46.68
N ILE A 519 -9.52 8.80 46.87
CA ILE A 519 -8.99 7.90 45.84
C ILE A 519 -9.40 6.48 46.25
N LEU A 520 -10.05 5.76 45.34
CA LEU A 520 -10.31 4.33 45.46
C LEU A 520 -9.43 3.66 44.40
N VAL A 521 -8.52 2.80 44.84
CA VAL A 521 -7.57 2.06 44.00
C VAL A 521 -7.91 0.58 44.05
#